data_AF-A0AA36MNY7-F1
#
_entry.id   AF-A0AA36MNY7-F1
#
_cell.length_a   1.000
_cell.length_b   1.000
_cell.length_c   1.000
_cell.angle_alpha   90.00
_cell.angle_beta   90.00
_cell.angle_gamma   90.00
#
_symmetry.space_group_name_H-M   'P 1'
#
loop_
_entity.id
_entity.type
_entity.pdbx_description
1 polymer ?
#
loop_
_entity_poly.entity_id
_entity_poly.type
_entity_poly.pdbx_seq_one_letter_code
_entity_poly.pdbx_strand_id
1 'polypeptide(L)'
;MAVRLRCWLRCHEWPRQLQLSRATRRITVGVPDRVKGLYRAATAPSQPISLQDKVEHCLLRLEQISSERADPLKPRYQRLLKEVYQARGALSSPQLLRVLAMLSQHPLVLYSDAARPLLETATQRLAVAKLENPSASQLAGACLSLAFIAASKPALEREPQKAALRLLLPRALEAQLSPSTSPAGFLTQPLLAAALLPLEVDVSAAASVVLNEESFWRIGRAGGPGGAQSKQLAHAVAALGMLKDQGAVLPSNTVQRVQRLLDLDRVAAELPELVLMFQGLRGLSLDETRLGLGLRDLQRARLALRGAGAVPVLELCEVLQLLLTCGRLTPEEPFVFDYFRLAANNVDRLLRGERRLLKSSLEHLATQLGLEPGVSWTDLAQAPAFPASSQEAAVCQLARFDWFSRKSRAQIPWSKHRGRLR
;
A
#
# COMPACT_ATOMS: atom_id res chain seq x y z
N MET A 1 -17.43 -43.92 -55.01
CA MET A 1 -16.52 -42.94 -54.35
C MET A 1 -16.82 -43.04 -52.86
N ALA A 2 -15.94 -43.43 -51.93
CA ALA A 2 -14.56 -42.97 -51.66
C ALA A 2 -14.56 -41.47 -51.33
N VAL A 3 -14.01 -40.94 -50.21
CA VAL A 3 -12.96 -41.34 -49.23
C VAL A 3 -13.31 -40.65 -47.88
N ARG A 4 -13.16 -41.12 -46.61
CA ARG A 4 -12.66 -42.28 -45.81
C ARG A 4 -13.72 -42.57 -44.70
N LEU A 5 -13.78 -43.66 -43.92
CA LEU A 5 -12.95 -44.87 -43.69
C LEU A 5 -11.69 -44.75 -42.80
N ARG A 6 -11.88 -44.77 -41.47
CA ARG A 6 -11.25 -45.64 -40.42
C ARG A 6 -11.77 -45.17 -39.04
N CYS A 7 -12.29 -46.00 -38.12
CA CYS A 7 -11.76 -47.24 -37.51
C CYS A 7 -10.58 -46.95 -36.55
N TRP A 8 -10.43 -47.60 -35.39
CA TRP A 8 -10.95 -48.93 -35.02
C TRP A 8 -11.01 -49.17 -33.48
N LEU A 9 -11.68 -50.27 -33.06
CA LEU A 9 -11.67 -50.90 -31.73
C LEU A 9 -12.39 -50.14 -30.57
N ARG A 10 -13.34 -50.70 -29.78
CA ARG A 10 -13.87 -52.08 -29.62
C ARG A 10 -12.79 -53.12 -29.27
N CYS A 11 -12.78 -53.74 -28.10
CA CYS A 11 -13.85 -54.56 -27.54
C CYS A 11 -13.68 -54.73 -26.01
N HIS A 12 -14.82 -54.99 -25.33
CA HIS A 12 -15.08 -56.07 -24.35
C HIS A 12 -13.95 -56.50 -23.37
N GLU A 13 -14.25 -56.76 -22.10
CA GLU A 13 -15.37 -57.61 -21.66
C GLU A 13 -16.63 -56.93 -21.05
N TRP A 14 -17.65 -57.78 -20.92
CA TRP A 14 -19.08 -57.60 -20.59
C TRP A 14 -19.52 -58.93 -19.92
N PRO A 15 -20.77 -59.13 -19.46
CA PRO A 15 -21.70 -58.20 -18.83
C PRO A 15 -22.40 -58.83 -17.58
N ARG A 16 -23.23 -58.03 -16.91
CA ARG A 16 -24.62 -58.35 -16.49
C ARG A 16 -25.17 -57.07 -15.82
N GLN A 17 -26.22 -56.42 -16.33
CA GLN A 17 -27.64 -56.82 -16.26
C GLN A 17 -28.06 -57.17 -14.82
N LEU A 18 -29.04 -56.53 -14.20
CA LEU A 18 -30.22 -55.85 -14.76
C LEU A 18 -30.38 -54.37 -14.36
N GLN A 19 -31.24 -53.67 -15.08
CA GLN A 19 -31.73 -52.34 -14.70
C GLN A 19 -32.71 -52.45 -13.52
N LEU A 20 -32.65 -51.51 -12.58
CA LEU A 20 -33.87 -50.98 -11.95
C LEU A 20 -33.63 -49.55 -11.44
N SER A 21 -34.67 -48.74 -11.48
CA SER A 21 -34.60 -47.30 -11.24
C SER A 21 -34.35 -46.93 -9.77
N ARG A 22 -33.48 -45.93 -9.53
CA ARG A 22 -33.79 -44.74 -8.72
C ARG A 22 -32.64 -43.74 -8.72
N ALA A 23 -32.96 -42.45 -8.82
CA ALA A 23 -32.00 -41.37 -8.60
C ALA A 23 -31.74 -41.20 -7.10
N THR A 24 -30.62 -41.74 -6.61
CA THR A 24 -30.12 -41.51 -5.25
C THR A 24 -29.58 -40.09 -5.10
N ARG A 25 -30.50 -39.11 -5.05
CA ARG A 25 -30.22 -37.79 -4.49
C ARG A 25 -29.59 -38.00 -3.12
N ARG A 26 -28.41 -37.40 -2.86
CA ARG A 26 -27.86 -37.33 -1.50
C ARG A 26 -28.85 -36.58 -0.63
N ILE A 27 -29.56 -37.28 0.24
CA ILE A 27 -30.37 -36.66 1.29
C ILE A 27 -29.40 -36.14 2.33
N THR A 28 -28.94 -34.89 2.16
CA THR A 28 -28.35 -34.13 3.24
C THR A 28 -29.45 -33.85 4.26
N VAL A 29 -29.61 -34.75 5.24
CA VAL A 29 -30.49 -34.53 6.39
C VAL A 29 -30.00 -33.27 7.09
N GLY A 30 -30.73 -32.18 6.94
CA GLY A 30 -30.38 -30.90 7.52
C GLY A 30 -30.48 -30.99 9.04
N VAL A 31 -29.34 -31.12 9.72
CA VAL A 31 -29.26 -31.05 11.18
C VAL A 31 -29.95 -29.76 11.62
N PRO A 32 -31.08 -29.83 12.37
CA PRO A 32 -31.83 -28.64 12.74
C PRO A 32 -30.95 -27.69 13.55
N ASP A 33 -31.09 -26.37 13.36
CA ASP A 33 -30.15 -25.41 13.96
C ASP A 33 -30.19 -25.42 15.51
N ARG A 34 -31.30 -25.87 16.11
CA ARG A 34 -31.37 -26.19 17.56
C ARG A 34 -30.34 -27.24 17.99
N VAL A 35 -30.10 -28.27 17.18
CA VAL A 35 -29.12 -29.34 17.45
C VAL A 35 -27.68 -28.85 17.23
N LYS A 36 -27.45 -27.95 16.25
CA LYS A 36 -26.14 -27.27 16.09
C LYS A 36 -25.83 -26.35 17.28
N GLY A 37 -26.85 -25.74 17.87
CA GLY A 37 -26.72 -24.99 19.14
C GLY A 37 -26.28 -25.89 20.29
N LEU A 38 -26.93 -27.05 20.46
CA LEU A 38 -26.58 -28.02 21.51
C LEU A 38 -25.15 -28.57 21.37
N TYR A 39 -24.68 -28.88 20.15
CA TYR A 39 -23.30 -29.32 19.94
C TYR A 39 -22.25 -28.25 20.28
N ARG A 40 -22.58 -26.96 20.13
CA ARG A 40 -21.72 -25.84 20.57
C ARG A 40 -21.75 -25.63 22.09
N ALA A 41 -22.86 -25.95 22.75
CA ALA A 41 -22.95 -25.90 24.21
C ALA A 41 -22.19 -27.07 24.87
N ALA A 42 -22.27 -28.27 24.29
CA ALA A 42 -21.68 -29.49 24.85
C ALA A 42 -20.14 -29.60 24.75
N THR A 43 -19.45 -28.60 24.20
CA THR A 43 -17.99 -28.63 23.94
C THR A 43 -17.22 -27.44 24.49
N ALA A 44 -17.82 -26.63 25.37
CA ALA A 44 -17.25 -25.35 25.80
C ALA A 44 -17.17 -25.15 27.34
N PRO A 45 -16.19 -25.75 28.03
CA PRO A 45 -15.67 -25.24 29.31
C PRO A 45 -14.66 -24.10 29.08
N SER A 46 -14.91 -23.22 28.11
CA SER A 46 -14.05 -22.06 27.87
C SER A 46 -14.39 -20.97 28.89
N GLN A 47 -13.48 -20.72 29.82
CA GLN A 47 -13.52 -19.50 30.64
C GLN A 47 -13.69 -18.27 29.73
N PRO A 48 -14.39 -17.20 30.17
CA PRO A 48 -14.61 -16.01 29.35
C PRO A 48 -13.29 -15.29 29.10
N ILE A 49 -12.62 -15.65 27.98
CA ILE A 49 -11.37 -15.07 27.49
C ILE A 49 -11.44 -13.55 27.64
N SER A 50 -10.46 -12.94 28.30
CA SER A 50 -10.56 -11.52 28.68
C SER A 50 -10.59 -10.63 27.44
N LEU A 51 -11.02 -9.38 27.60
CA LEU A 51 -10.94 -8.40 26.52
C LEU A 51 -9.48 -8.21 26.06
N GLN A 52 -8.52 -8.34 26.98
CA GLN A 52 -7.10 -8.18 26.71
C GLN A 52 -6.52 -9.33 25.87
N ASP A 53 -6.87 -10.58 26.19
CA ASP A 53 -6.41 -11.75 25.43
C ASP A 53 -7.02 -11.77 24.02
N LYS A 54 -8.29 -11.32 23.90
CA LYS A 54 -8.94 -11.12 22.59
C LYS A 54 -8.23 -10.07 21.76
N VAL A 55 -7.85 -8.94 22.37
CA VAL A 55 -7.04 -7.90 21.72
C VAL A 55 -5.71 -8.47 21.26
N GLU A 56 -4.94 -9.13 22.13
CA GLU A 56 -3.63 -9.68 21.78
C GLU A 56 -3.71 -10.73 20.67
N HIS A 57 -4.68 -11.65 20.72
CA HIS A 57 -4.90 -12.59 19.60
C HIS A 57 -5.25 -11.85 18.29
N CYS A 58 -6.03 -10.76 18.34
CA CYS A 58 -6.31 -9.97 17.14
C CYS A 58 -5.04 -9.26 16.60
N LEU A 59 -4.21 -8.70 17.47
CA LEU A 59 -2.94 -8.06 17.09
C LEU A 59 -1.98 -9.07 16.48
N LEU A 60 -1.74 -10.21 17.13
CA LEU A 60 -0.88 -11.29 16.60
C LEU A 60 -1.35 -11.80 15.23
N ARG A 61 -2.68 -11.86 15.00
CA ARG A 61 -3.23 -12.24 13.68
C ARG A 61 -3.12 -11.12 12.63
N LEU A 62 -3.14 -9.85 13.01
CA LEU A 62 -2.83 -8.74 12.11
C LEU A 62 -1.34 -8.74 11.76
N GLU A 63 -0.44 -8.96 12.72
CA GLU A 63 1.02 -9.05 12.54
C GLU A 63 1.39 -10.21 11.60
N GLN A 64 0.73 -11.37 11.76
CA GLN A 64 0.87 -12.51 10.84
C GLN A 64 0.45 -12.13 9.41
N ILE A 65 -0.76 -11.60 9.20
CA ILE A 65 -1.27 -11.26 7.87
C ILE A 65 -0.42 -10.14 7.22
N SER A 66 0.10 -9.23 8.04
CA SER A 66 0.97 -8.14 7.60
C SER A 66 2.33 -8.65 7.09
N SER A 67 2.97 -9.56 7.84
CA SER A 67 4.27 -10.16 7.45
C SER A 67 4.14 -11.13 6.27
N GLU A 68 2.98 -11.78 6.09
CA GLU A 68 2.61 -12.53 4.88
C GLU A 68 2.42 -11.65 3.62
N ARG A 69 2.61 -10.31 3.72
CA ARG A 69 2.32 -9.31 2.65
C ARG A 69 0.92 -9.48 2.04
N ALA A 70 -0.03 -9.95 2.84
CA ALA A 70 -1.34 -10.31 2.35
C ALA A 70 -2.25 -9.07 2.26
N ASP A 71 -2.80 -8.84 1.05
CA ASP A 71 -3.73 -7.73 0.73
C ASP A 71 -4.58 -7.25 1.94
N PRO A 72 -4.38 -6.00 2.40
CA PRO A 72 -5.09 -5.47 3.57
C PRO A 72 -6.60 -5.29 3.36
N LEU A 73 -7.07 -5.30 2.11
CA LEU A 73 -8.48 -5.19 1.78
C LEU A 73 -9.21 -6.54 1.89
N LYS A 74 -8.50 -7.64 2.17
CA LYS A 74 -9.08 -8.94 2.54
C LYS A 74 -10.06 -8.77 3.72
N PRO A 75 -11.30 -9.29 3.64
CA PRO A 75 -12.29 -9.16 4.71
C PRO A 75 -11.85 -9.67 6.09
N ARG A 76 -10.85 -10.57 6.15
CA ARG A 76 -10.24 -11.04 7.41
C ARG A 76 -9.45 -9.93 8.12
N TYR A 77 -8.64 -9.16 7.39
CA TYR A 77 -7.85 -8.06 7.94
C TYR A 77 -8.76 -6.92 8.40
N GLN A 78 -9.73 -6.53 7.55
CA GLN A 78 -10.75 -5.53 7.88
C GLN A 78 -11.59 -5.91 9.11
N ARG A 79 -11.93 -7.19 9.30
CA ARG A 79 -12.62 -7.67 10.51
C ARG A 79 -11.76 -7.49 11.76
N LEU A 80 -10.51 -7.93 11.72
CA LEU A 80 -9.57 -7.82 12.85
C LEU A 80 -9.33 -6.35 13.23
N LEU A 81 -9.17 -5.44 12.26
CA LEU A 81 -9.09 -3.99 12.52
C LEU A 81 -10.36 -3.46 13.22
N LYS A 82 -11.54 -3.92 12.80
CA LYS A 82 -12.81 -3.52 13.43
C LYS A 82 -12.93 -4.05 14.87
N GLU A 83 -12.49 -5.26 15.13
CA GLU A 83 -12.47 -5.87 16.48
C GLU A 83 -11.50 -5.10 17.40
N VAL A 84 -10.30 -4.75 16.92
CA VAL A 84 -9.34 -3.87 17.63
C VAL A 84 -9.92 -2.46 17.86
N TYR A 85 -10.60 -1.88 16.87
CA TYR A 85 -11.27 -0.57 17.02
C TYR A 85 -12.42 -0.59 18.03
N GLN A 86 -13.17 -1.70 18.12
CA GLN A 86 -14.19 -1.88 19.15
C GLN A 86 -13.56 -1.93 20.55
N ALA A 87 -12.39 -2.56 20.69
CA ALA A 87 -11.63 -2.63 21.94
C ALA A 87 -10.70 -1.41 22.22
N ARG A 88 -10.72 -0.34 21.39
CA ARG A 88 -9.73 0.76 21.42
C ARG A 88 -9.51 1.46 22.77
N GLY A 89 -10.48 1.40 23.67
CA GLY A 89 -10.36 1.95 25.03
C GLY A 89 -9.46 1.12 25.96
N ALA A 90 -9.36 -0.19 25.73
CA ALA A 90 -8.52 -1.10 26.51
C ALA A 90 -7.05 -1.16 26.03
N LEU A 91 -6.75 -0.65 24.82
CA LEU A 91 -5.40 -0.69 24.26
C LEU A 91 -4.40 0.08 25.14
N SER A 92 -3.27 -0.54 25.48
CA SER A 92 -2.13 0.10 26.16
C SER A 92 -1.26 0.89 25.17
N SER A 93 -0.39 1.78 25.66
CA SER A 93 0.52 2.55 24.78
C SER A 93 1.39 1.65 23.88
N PRO A 94 2.00 0.54 24.36
CA PRO A 94 2.71 -0.41 23.49
C PRO A 94 1.81 -1.09 22.45
N GLN A 95 0.55 -1.41 22.79
CA GLN A 95 -0.40 -1.97 21.81
C GLN A 95 -0.78 -0.94 20.74
N LEU A 96 -0.95 0.33 21.09
CA LEU A 96 -1.16 1.41 20.11
C LEU A 96 0.05 1.58 19.19
N LEU A 97 1.28 1.48 19.71
CA LEU A 97 2.49 1.50 18.89
C LEU A 97 2.59 0.30 17.95
N ARG A 98 2.27 -0.93 18.41
CA ARG A 98 2.17 -2.12 17.53
C ARG A 98 1.13 -1.93 16.43
N VAL A 99 -0.04 -1.39 16.76
CA VAL A 99 -1.08 -1.04 15.78
C VAL A 99 -0.52 -0.08 14.73
N LEU A 100 0.06 1.05 15.12
CA LEU A 100 0.64 1.99 14.14
C LEU A 100 1.77 1.35 13.32
N ALA A 101 2.68 0.59 13.95
CA ALA A 101 3.81 -0.03 13.26
C ALA A 101 3.37 -1.03 12.18
N MET A 102 2.34 -1.84 12.43
CA MET A 102 1.75 -2.72 11.40
C MET A 102 1.22 -1.93 10.21
N LEU A 103 0.51 -0.83 10.47
CA LEU A 103 -0.21 -0.07 9.44
C LEU A 103 0.77 0.68 8.51
N SER A 104 1.98 0.97 8.96
CA SER A 104 3.07 1.52 8.13
C SER A 104 3.55 0.59 7.01
N GLN A 105 3.28 -0.72 7.12
CA GLN A 105 3.68 -1.70 6.10
C GLN A 105 2.76 -1.65 4.87
N HIS A 106 1.55 -1.08 5.00
CA HIS A 106 0.49 -1.08 3.98
C HIS A 106 -0.10 0.33 3.80
N PRO A 107 0.51 1.21 2.99
CA PRO A 107 0.05 2.60 2.81
C PRO A 107 -1.44 2.77 2.51
N LEU A 108 -2.05 1.83 1.78
CA LEU A 108 -3.49 1.86 1.46
C LEU A 108 -4.40 1.69 2.68
N VAL A 109 -3.93 1.08 3.77
CA VAL A 109 -4.74 0.92 4.99
C VAL A 109 -5.06 2.27 5.62
N LEU A 110 -4.17 3.25 5.48
CA LEU A 110 -4.33 4.59 6.05
C LEU A 110 -5.56 5.33 5.47
N TYR A 111 -6.04 4.88 4.30
CA TYR A 111 -7.22 5.36 3.59
C TYR A 111 -8.45 4.43 3.72
N SER A 112 -8.37 3.40 4.55
CA SER A 112 -9.47 2.48 4.84
C SER A 112 -10.42 3.08 5.89
N ASP A 113 -11.73 3.13 5.59
CA ASP A 113 -12.82 3.46 6.52
C ASP A 113 -12.71 2.70 7.86
N ALA A 114 -12.16 1.47 7.84
CA ALA A 114 -11.99 0.62 9.02
C ALA A 114 -10.77 0.97 9.89
N ALA A 115 -9.77 1.65 9.33
CA ALA A 115 -8.51 1.98 10.01
C ALA A 115 -8.45 3.43 10.47
N ARG A 116 -8.95 4.40 9.67
CA ARG A 116 -8.88 5.84 10.00
C ARG A 116 -9.35 6.15 11.45
N PRO A 117 -10.49 5.64 11.95
CA PRO A 117 -10.93 5.92 13.33
C PRO A 117 -10.00 5.33 14.41
N LEU A 118 -9.36 4.18 14.13
CA LEU A 118 -8.38 3.55 15.01
C LEU A 118 -7.05 4.35 15.01
N LEU A 119 -6.61 4.80 13.84
CA LEU A 119 -5.44 5.66 13.64
C LEU A 119 -5.58 7.01 14.34
N GLU A 120 -6.73 7.66 14.22
CA GLU A 120 -7.01 8.94 14.88
C GLU A 120 -7.06 8.76 16.42
N THR A 121 -7.71 7.71 16.91
CA THR A 121 -7.68 7.35 18.35
C THR A 121 -6.25 7.08 18.84
N ALA A 122 -5.45 6.31 18.09
CA ALA A 122 -4.08 5.98 18.45
C ALA A 122 -3.18 7.22 18.46
N THR A 123 -3.32 8.10 17.45
CA THR A 123 -2.60 9.38 17.36
C THR A 123 -2.89 10.24 18.59
N GLN A 124 -4.17 10.49 18.90
CA GLN A 124 -4.59 11.33 20.02
C GLN A 124 -4.10 10.80 21.36
N ARG A 125 -4.19 9.47 21.58
CA ARG A 125 -3.73 8.85 22.83
C ARG A 125 -2.21 8.85 22.96
N LEU A 126 -1.46 8.62 21.88
CA LEU A 126 0.00 8.63 21.91
C LEU A 126 0.59 10.04 22.04
N ALA A 127 -0.09 11.07 21.52
CA ALA A 127 0.31 12.48 21.69
C ALA A 127 0.31 12.97 23.16
N VAL A 128 -0.29 12.21 24.09
CA VAL A 128 -0.30 12.49 25.55
C VAL A 128 0.19 11.31 26.39
N ALA A 129 0.68 10.23 25.77
CA ALA A 129 1.07 9.02 26.48
C ALA A 129 2.47 9.13 27.10
N LYS A 130 2.61 8.66 28.35
CA LYS A 130 3.89 8.13 28.80
C LYS A 130 4.16 6.83 28.05
N LEU A 131 5.35 6.73 27.45
CA LEU A 131 5.80 5.60 26.66
C LEU A 131 6.86 4.84 27.45
N GLU A 132 6.46 3.68 27.98
CA GLU A 132 7.31 2.79 28.77
C GLU A 132 7.89 1.71 27.86
N ASN A 133 9.23 1.64 27.79
CA ASN A 133 10.03 0.63 27.08
C ASN A 133 9.53 0.21 25.68
N PRO A 134 9.20 1.14 24.76
CA PRO A 134 8.80 0.80 23.39
C PRO A 134 9.99 0.26 22.58
N SER A 135 9.78 -0.74 21.71
CA SER A 135 10.87 -1.25 20.87
C SER A 135 11.23 -0.27 19.74
N ALA A 136 12.50 -0.25 19.32
CA ALA A 136 12.95 0.58 18.21
C ALA A 136 12.15 0.31 16.91
N SER A 137 11.80 -0.95 16.65
CA SER A 137 10.94 -1.36 15.52
C SER A 137 9.52 -0.80 15.60
N GLN A 138 8.93 -0.74 16.80
CA GLN A 138 7.60 -0.16 17.02
C GLN A 138 7.63 1.37 16.89
N LEU A 139 8.66 2.03 17.44
CA LEU A 139 8.86 3.48 17.29
C LEU A 139 9.05 3.88 15.81
N ALA A 140 9.94 3.19 15.10
CA ALA A 140 10.25 3.42 13.69
C ALA A 140 9.00 3.30 12.80
N GLY A 141 8.26 2.20 12.94
CA GLY A 141 7.02 1.98 12.19
C GLY A 141 5.91 2.96 12.58
N ALA A 142 5.76 3.27 13.87
CA ALA A 142 4.75 4.23 14.32
C ALA A 142 5.02 5.65 13.79
N CYS A 143 6.27 6.09 13.76
CA CYS A 143 6.66 7.37 13.14
C CYS A 143 6.27 7.40 11.66
N LEU A 144 6.66 6.38 10.89
CA LEU A 144 6.37 6.34 9.47
C LEU A 144 4.85 6.34 9.20
N SER A 145 4.08 5.57 9.98
CA SER A 145 2.62 5.60 9.89
C SER A 145 2.05 7.00 10.16
N LEU A 146 2.46 7.66 11.24
CA LEU A 146 1.99 9.00 11.60
C LEU A 146 2.34 10.05 10.54
N ALA A 147 3.51 9.94 9.91
CA ALA A 147 3.93 10.87 8.86
C ALA A 147 3.09 10.70 7.58
N PHE A 148 2.86 9.46 7.13
CA PHE A 148 1.92 9.18 6.03
C PHE A 148 0.51 9.71 6.35
N ILE A 149 0.01 9.52 7.58
CA ILE A 149 -1.31 10.01 8.01
C ILE A 149 -1.35 11.55 8.05
N ALA A 150 -0.29 12.21 8.52
CA ALA A 150 -0.20 13.67 8.52
C ALA A 150 -0.22 14.22 7.08
N ALA A 151 0.63 13.68 6.21
CA ALA A 151 0.70 14.08 4.82
C ALA A 151 -0.60 13.77 4.04
N SER A 152 -1.35 12.72 4.42
CA SER A 152 -2.68 12.39 3.87
C SER A 152 -3.76 13.47 4.08
N LYS A 153 -3.56 14.33 5.08
CA LYS A 153 -4.57 15.27 5.58
C LYS A 153 -4.29 16.70 5.11
N PRO A 154 -5.32 17.57 4.99
CA PRO A 154 -5.12 19.00 4.78
C PRO A 154 -4.36 19.61 5.97
N ALA A 155 -3.63 20.71 5.75
CA ALA A 155 -2.66 21.24 6.71
C ALA A 155 -3.22 21.46 8.14
N LEU A 156 -4.46 21.95 8.24
CA LEU A 156 -5.16 22.22 9.51
C LEU A 156 -5.45 20.97 10.34
N GLU A 157 -5.58 19.79 9.70
CA GLU A 157 -5.85 18.53 10.39
C GLU A 157 -4.58 17.80 10.87
N ARG A 158 -3.37 18.34 10.59
CA ARG A 158 -2.09 17.63 10.82
C ARG A 158 -1.53 17.74 12.24
N GLU A 159 -1.98 18.70 13.05
CA GLU A 159 -1.34 18.98 14.35
C GLU A 159 -1.35 17.81 15.35
N PRO A 160 -2.39 16.96 15.47
CA PRO A 160 -2.33 15.79 16.34
C PRO A 160 -1.22 14.80 15.94
N GLN A 161 -1.01 14.59 14.63
CA GLN A 161 0.05 13.73 14.11
C GLN A 161 1.43 14.38 14.28
N LYS A 162 1.57 15.68 14.03
CA LYS A 162 2.81 16.43 14.33
C LYS A 162 3.16 16.37 15.81
N ALA A 163 2.19 16.52 16.72
CA ALA A 163 2.40 16.44 18.16
C ALA A 163 2.88 15.04 18.59
N ALA A 164 2.23 13.98 18.11
CA ALA A 164 2.68 12.60 18.34
C ALA A 164 4.09 12.35 17.76
N LEU A 165 4.40 12.88 16.56
CA LEU A 165 5.71 12.74 15.93
C LEU A 165 6.81 13.52 16.67
N ARG A 166 6.57 14.75 17.14
CA ARG A 166 7.52 15.52 17.96
C ARG A 166 7.93 14.75 19.23
N LEU A 167 7.05 13.92 19.78
CA LEU A 167 7.34 13.06 20.94
C LEU A 167 8.02 11.72 20.60
N LEU A 168 7.67 11.13 19.44
CA LEU A 168 8.15 9.80 19.03
C LEU A 168 9.45 9.84 18.22
N LEU A 169 9.64 10.84 17.37
CA LEU A 169 10.73 10.89 16.40
C LEU A 169 12.12 10.97 17.05
N PRO A 170 12.39 11.84 18.05
CA PRO A 170 13.69 11.83 18.74
C PRO A 170 14.00 10.46 19.35
N ARG A 171 13.04 9.87 20.06
CA ARG A 171 13.16 8.51 20.65
C ARG A 171 13.39 7.43 19.59
N ALA A 172 12.78 7.55 18.42
CA ALA A 172 12.94 6.61 17.31
C ALA A 172 14.32 6.68 16.66
N LEU A 173 14.99 7.83 16.73
CA LEU A 173 16.37 8.03 16.28
C LEU A 173 17.37 7.61 17.38
N GLU A 174 17.07 7.89 18.65
CA GLU A 174 17.88 7.53 19.83
C GLU A 174 17.91 6.02 20.13
N ALA A 175 16.81 5.29 19.93
CA ALA A 175 16.67 3.89 20.34
C ALA A 175 17.54 2.87 19.57
N GLN A 176 18.50 3.34 18.77
CA GLN A 176 19.17 2.57 17.71
C GLN A 176 20.59 2.14 18.11
N LEU A 177 20.71 1.61 19.33
CA LEU A 177 21.94 1.05 19.91
C LEU A 177 21.79 -0.45 20.26
N SER A 178 20.98 -1.19 19.50
CA SER A 178 20.84 -2.65 19.64
C SER A 178 21.85 -3.40 18.74
N PRO A 179 22.78 -4.18 19.29
CA PRO A 179 23.94 -4.70 18.55
C PRO A 179 23.65 -5.88 17.61
N SER A 180 22.42 -6.39 17.55
CA SER A 180 22.04 -7.60 16.81
C SER A 180 21.62 -7.34 15.35
N THR A 181 21.55 -6.09 14.90
CA THR A 181 20.95 -5.69 13.61
C THR A 181 21.58 -4.42 13.05
N SER A 182 21.56 -4.28 11.73
CA SER A 182 21.88 -3.02 11.00
C SER A 182 21.14 -1.81 11.60
N PRO A 183 21.84 -0.84 12.23
CA PRO A 183 21.21 0.40 12.68
C PRO A 183 20.70 1.23 11.49
N ALA A 184 21.40 1.24 10.34
CA ALA A 184 20.92 1.95 9.16
C ALA A 184 19.52 1.49 8.74
N GLY A 185 19.27 0.18 8.73
CA GLY A 185 17.98 -0.42 8.37
C GLY A 185 16.80 0.06 9.23
N PHE A 186 17.01 0.29 10.53
CA PHE A 186 15.98 0.80 11.44
C PHE A 186 15.86 2.34 11.42
N LEU A 187 16.91 3.09 11.07
CA LEU A 187 16.84 4.55 10.90
C LEU A 187 16.05 4.98 9.65
N THR A 188 15.93 4.10 8.65
CA THR A 188 15.24 4.41 7.37
C THR A 188 13.80 4.92 7.53
N GLN A 189 13.03 4.35 8.47
CA GLN A 189 11.62 4.69 8.69
C GLN A 189 11.43 6.02 9.45
N PRO A 190 12.10 6.31 10.58
CA PRO A 190 12.00 7.63 11.22
C PRO A 190 12.62 8.75 10.38
N LEU A 191 13.69 8.50 9.62
CA LEU A 191 14.22 9.48 8.66
C LEU A 191 13.19 9.80 7.55
N LEU A 192 12.53 8.79 6.98
CA LEU A 192 11.46 9.02 6.01
C LEU A 192 10.23 9.70 6.65
N ALA A 193 9.94 9.43 7.92
CA ALA A 193 8.89 10.12 8.66
C ALA A 193 9.17 11.62 8.82
N ALA A 194 10.41 11.99 9.16
CA ALA A 194 10.86 13.38 9.21
C ALA A 194 10.80 14.06 7.83
N ALA A 195 11.13 13.32 6.76
CA ALA A 195 11.10 13.82 5.39
C ALA A 195 9.67 14.00 4.82
N LEU A 196 8.72 13.15 5.22
CA LEU A 196 7.31 13.24 4.81
C LEU A 196 6.53 14.34 5.56
N LEU A 197 7.03 14.76 6.72
CA LEU A 197 6.43 15.81 7.53
C LEU A 197 7.54 16.64 8.19
N PRO A 198 7.98 17.75 7.57
CA PRO A 198 9.08 18.56 8.08
C PRO A 198 8.79 19.03 9.52
N LEU A 199 9.72 18.70 10.40
CA LEU A 199 9.74 19.04 11.83
C LEU A 199 11.14 19.53 12.19
N GLU A 200 11.21 20.42 13.17
CA GLU A 200 12.46 20.95 13.73
C GLU A 200 13.15 19.88 14.59
N VAL A 201 13.78 18.90 13.93
CA VAL A 201 14.51 17.79 14.55
C VAL A 201 15.83 17.60 13.79
N ASP A 202 16.95 17.58 14.52
CA ASP A 202 18.24 17.27 13.91
C ASP A 202 18.30 15.78 13.54
N VAL A 203 18.51 15.53 12.25
CA VAL A 203 18.62 14.22 11.62
C VAL A 203 20.04 13.93 11.12
N SER A 204 20.99 14.86 11.30
CA SER A 204 22.36 14.79 10.76
C SER A 204 23.14 13.57 11.26
N ALA A 205 23.04 13.25 12.54
CA ALA A 205 23.66 12.07 13.16
C ALA A 205 23.08 10.76 12.60
N ALA A 206 21.75 10.67 12.50
CA ALA A 206 21.08 9.50 11.94
C ALA A 206 21.38 9.30 10.44
N ALA A 207 21.38 10.38 9.65
CA ALA A 207 21.83 10.36 8.27
C ALA A 207 23.29 9.89 8.15
N SER A 208 24.17 10.33 9.07
CA SER A 208 25.57 9.90 9.12
C SER A 208 25.74 8.40 9.41
N VAL A 209 24.94 7.83 10.31
CA VAL A 209 24.95 6.37 10.56
C VAL A 209 24.52 5.62 9.30
N VAL A 210 23.40 6.02 8.68
CA VAL A 210 22.91 5.39 7.43
C VAL A 210 23.94 5.47 6.30
N LEU A 211 24.61 6.61 6.12
CA LEU A 211 25.59 6.84 5.03
C LEU A 211 26.93 6.12 5.22
N ASN A 212 27.28 5.73 6.45
CA ASN A 212 28.54 5.06 6.76
C ASN A 212 28.44 3.52 6.80
N GLU A 213 27.24 2.95 6.94
CA GLU A 213 27.05 1.49 6.99
C GLU A 213 27.08 0.85 5.58
N GLU A 214 28.26 0.66 5.00
CA GLU A 214 28.39 0.19 3.61
C GLU A 214 27.74 -1.19 3.34
N SER A 215 27.59 -2.03 4.37
CA SER A 215 26.88 -3.32 4.31
C SER A 215 25.37 -3.20 4.09
N PHE A 216 24.75 -2.10 4.51
CA PHE A 216 23.34 -1.80 4.26
C PHE A 216 23.09 -1.44 2.78
N TRP A 217 24.01 -0.68 2.19
CA TRP A 217 23.88 -0.22 0.79
C TRP A 217 24.26 -1.28 -0.24
N ARG A 218 25.33 -2.06 0.02
CA ARG A 218 25.82 -3.11 -0.89
C ARG A 218 24.99 -4.38 -0.79
N ILE A 219 23.68 -4.28 -1.06
CA ILE A 219 22.73 -5.41 -1.07
C ILE A 219 23.37 -6.61 -1.81
N GLY A 220 23.46 -7.75 -1.12
CA GLY A 220 24.02 -8.96 -1.72
C GLY A 220 23.00 -9.61 -2.67
N ARG A 221 23.49 -10.29 -3.72
CA ARG A 221 22.66 -11.25 -4.50
C ARG A 221 22.30 -12.52 -3.70
N ALA A 222 22.44 -12.49 -2.37
CA ALA A 222 22.11 -13.59 -1.46
C ALA A 222 20.58 -13.70 -1.32
N GLY A 223 19.97 -14.39 -2.28
CA GLY A 223 18.52 -14.45 -2.43
C GLY A 223 17.79 -15.16 -1.29
N GLY A 224 17.26 -14.38 -0.33
CA GLY A 224 16.02 -14.71 0.35
C GLY A 224 14.84 -14.00 -0.35
N PRO A 225 13.60 -14.53 -0.31
CA PRO A 225 12.42 -13.90 -0.93
C PRO A 225 11.90 -12.64 -0.21
N GLY A 226 12.75 -11.99 0.60
CA GLY A 226 12.39 -10.85 1.43
C GLY A 226 12.79 -9.51 0.82
N GLY A 227 11.90 -8.90 0.02
CA GLY A 227 12.05 -7.53 -0.52
C GLY A 227 12.11 -6.40 0.53
N ALA A 228 12.28 -6.73 1.82
CA ALA A 228 12.40 -5.79 2.92
C ALA A 228 13.67 -4.92 2.81
N GLN A 229 14.81 -5.49 2.39
CA GLN A 229 16.05 -4.72 2.20
C GLN A 229 15.91 -3.68 1.08
N SER A 230 15.32 -4.05 -0.06
CA SER A 230 14.99 -3.11 -1.14
C SER A 230 14.09 -1.97 -0.66
N LYS A 231 13.10 -2.28 0.20
CA LYS A 231 12.20 -1.28 0.80
C LYS A 231 12.92 -0.35 1.78
N GLN A 232 13.78 -0.88 2.64
CA GLN A 232 14.61 -0.05 3.54
C GLN A 232 15.57 0.86 2.75
N LEU A 233 16.25 0.32 1.72
CA LEU A 233 17.10 1.12 0.83
C LEU A 233 16.30 2.22 0.13
N ALA A 234 15.09 1.92 -0.34
CA ALA A 234 14.21 2.92 -0.95
C ALA A 234 13.80 4.02 0.04
N HIS A 235 13.44 3.65 1.28
CA HIS A 235 13.14 4.59 2.34
C HIS A 235 14.35 5.48 2.68
N ALA A 236 15.57 4.92 2.71
CA ALA A 236 16.81 5.66 2.98
C ALA A 236 17.14 6.68 1.88
N VAL A 237 17.12 6.27 0.61
CA VAL A 237 17.36 7.15 -0.54
C VAL A 237 16.33 8.28 -0.61
N ALA A 238 15.05 7.95 -0.40
CA ALA A 238 13.97 8.92 -0.34
C ALA A 238 14.14 9.94 0.78
N ALA A 239 14.38 9.46 2.01
CA ALA A 239 14.55 10.32 3.17
C ALA A 239 15.71 11.31 2.97
N LEU A 240 16.89 10.82 2.57
CA LEU A 240 18.07 11.67 2.33
C LEU A 240 17.83 12.71 1.24
N GLY A 241 17.12 12.35 0.16
CA GLY A 241 16.78 13.28 -0.91
C GLY A 241 15.76 14.33 -0.49
N MET A 242 14.64 13.91 0.10
CA MET A 242 13.57 14.80 0.51
C MET A 242 13.98 15.73 1.67
N LEU A 243 14.83 15.27 2.60
CA LEU A 243 15.43 16.11 3.63
C LEU A 243 16.37 17.16 3.02
N LYS A 244 17.19 16.80 2.02
CA LYS A 244 18.05 17.76 1.30
C LYS A 244 17.22 18.80 0.53
N ASP A 245 16.16 18.37 -0.15
CA ASP A 245 15.22 19.23 -0.90
C ASP A 245 14.52 20.24 0.02
N GLN A 246 14.25 19.84 1.26
CA GLN A 246 13.70 20.68 2.33
C GLN A 246 14.74 21.55 3.06
N GLY A 247 16.02 21.52 2.65
CA GLY A 247 17.09 22.33 3.23
C GLY A 247 17.67 21.81 4.55
N ALA A 248 17.43 20.55 4.92
CA ALA A 248 17.99 19.97 6.13
C ALA A 248 19.53 19.84 6.06
N VAL A 249 20.19 20.05 7.20
CA VAL A 249 21.66 19.96 7.31
C VAL A 249 22.09 18.48 7.32
N LEU A 250 22.36 17.94 6.13
CA LEU A 250 22.91 16.60 5.95
C LEU A 250 24.44 16.63 5.80
N PRO A 251 25.14 15.50 6.04
CA PRO A 251 26.59 15.40 5.81
C PRO A 251 26.99 15.85 4.40
N SER A 252 28.05 16.66 4.29
CA SER A 252 28.47 17.27 3.02
C SER A 252 28.81 16.26 1.91
N ASN A 253 29.16 15.03 2.29
CA ASN A 253 29.46 13.94 1.35
C ASN A 253 28.21 13.13 0.92
N THR A 254 27.00 13.44 1.40
CA THR A 254 25.77 12.63 1.18
C THR A 254 25.55 12.26 -0.29
N VAL A 255 25.61 13.24 -1.21
CA VAL A 255 25.39 13.02 -2.64
C VAL A 255 26.44 12.07 -3.22
N GLN A 256 27.72 12.27 -2.90
CA GLN A 256 28.82 11.41 -3.36
C GLN A 256 28.77 10.01 -2.73
N ARG A 257 28.35 9.89 -1.47
CA ARG A 257 28.13 8.62 -0.77
C ARG A 257 27.03 7.82 -1.48
N VAL A 258 25.85 8.39 -1.71
CA VAL A 258 24.75 7.71 -2.40
C VAL A 258 25.15 7.31 -3.82
N GLN A 259 25.83 8.19 -4.58
CA GLN A 259 26.36 7.88 -5.91
C GLN A 259 27.33 6.67 -5.94
N ARG A 260 28.15 6.49 -4.89
CA ARG A 260 29.15 5.41 -4.79
C ARG A 260 28.61 4.12 -4.19
N LEU A 261 27.50 4.18 -3.46
CA LEU A 261 26.98 3.08 -2.66
C LEU A 261 25.72 2.42 -3.27
N LEU A 262 24.94 3.14 -4.09
CA LEU A 262 23.72 2.62 -4.71
C LEU A 262 24.02 1.79 -5.98
N ASP A 263 24.03 0.46 -5.84
CA ASP A 263 24.17 -0.49 -6.96
C ASP A 263 22.79 -0.95 -7.48
N LEU A 264 22.29 -0.27 -8.54
CA LEU A 264 20.98 -0.56 -9.14
C LEU A 264 20.86 -1.97 -9.74
N ASP A 265 21.98 -2.60 -10.16
CA ASP A 265 21.99 -3.94 -10.79
C ASP A 265 21.67 -5.08 -9.79
N ARG A 266 21.36 -4.71 -8.54
CA ARG A 266 20.94 -5.59 -7.44
C ARG A 266 19.60 -5.21 -6.82
N VAL A 267 18.99 -4.11 -7.23
CA VAL A 267 17.78 -3.56 -6.61
C VAL A 267 16.53 -4.31 -7.08
N ALA A 268 16.23 -5.41 -6.41
CA ALA A 268 14.98 -6.15 -6.57
C ALA A 268 13.82 -5.43 -5.86
N ALA A 269 13.34 -4.34 -6.47
CA ALA A 269 12.28 -3.47 -5.95
C ALA A 269 10.94 -3.65 -6.69
N GLU A 270 9.84 -3.49 -5.95
CA GLU A 270 8.48 -3.28 -6.48
C GLU A 270 8.31 -1.82 -6.95
N LEU A 271 7.23 -1.50 -7.68
CA LEU A 271 7.06 -0.17 -8.26
C LEU A 271 6.97 0.98 -7.23
N PRO A 272 6.34 0.83 -6.04
CA PRO A 272 6.34 1.88 -5.03
C PRO A 272 7.75 2.25 -4.57
N GLU A 273 8.61 1.26 -4.30
CA GLU A 273 10.02 1.45 -3.94
C GLU A 273 10.82 2.11 -5.07
N LEU A 274 10.59 1.74 -6.33
CA LEU A 274 11.23 2.37 -7.50
C LEU A 274 10.85 3.86 -7.65
N VAL A 275 9.60 4.23 -7.34
CA VAL A 275 9.15 5.63 -7.35
C VAL A 275 9.70 6.40 -6.14
N LEU A 276 9.72 5.77 -4.97
CA LEU A 276 10.27 6.33 -3.74
C LEU A 276 11.76 6.67 -3.87
N MET A 277 12.56 5.74 -4.42
CA MET A 277 13.97 6.00 -4.75
C MET A 277 14.13 7.15 -5.74
N PHE A 278 13.24 7.30 -6.72
CA PHE A 278 13.36 8.35 -7.73
C PHE A 278 13.14 9.76 -7.15
N GLN A 279 12.17 9.92 -6.24
CA GLN A 279 12.01 11.18 -5.50
C GLN A 279 13.24 11.49 -4.64
N GLY A 280 13.83 10.47 -4.03
CA GLY A 280 15.11 10.59 -3.32
C GLY A 280 16.24 11.06 -4.23
N LEU A 281 16.44 10.43 -5.38
CA LEU A 281 17.45 10.86 -6.35
C LEU A 281 17.19 12.29 -6.86
N ARG A 282 15.95 12.67 -7.13
CA ARG A 282 15.59 14.04 -7.56
C ARG A 282 15.93 15.10 -6.50
N GLY A 283 15.59 14.88 -5.23
CA GLY A 283 15.99 15.78 -4.13
C GLY A 283 17.51 15.78 -3.86
N LEU A 284 18.21 14.68 -4.14
CA LEU A 284 19.67 14.64 -4.15
C LEU A 284 20.32 15.35 -5.36
N SER A 285 19.54 15.76 -6.37
CA SER A 285 20.02 16.30 -7.65
C SER A 285 20.78 15.24 -8.48
N LEU A 286 20.23 14.02 -8.51
CA LEU A 286 20.79 12.82 -9.13
C LEU A 286 19.90 12.19 -10.21
N ASP A 287 18.71 12.73 -10.47
CA ASP A 287 17.72 12.21 -11.40
C ASP A 287 18.19 12.25 -12.87
N GLU A 288 19.03 13.21 -13.25
CA GLU A 288 19.67 13.26 -14.58
C GLU A 288 20.94 12.40 -14.71
N THR A 289 21.49 11.89 -13.60
CA THR A 289 22.69 11.02 -13.66
C THR A 289 22.36 9.61 -14.14
N ARG A 290 23.38 8.79 -14.42
CA ARG A 290 23.23 7.36 -14.74
C ARG A 290 22.32 6.61 -13.76
N LEU A 291 22.31 6.97 -12.47
CA LEU A 291 21.41 6.36 -11.47
C LEU A 291 19.95 6.76 -11.70
N GLY A 292 19.66 8.05 -11.87
CA GLY A 292 18.31 8.53 -12.12
C GLY A 292 17.73 8.15 -13.48
N LEU A 293 18.59 8.03 -14.51
CA LEU A 293 18.23 7.47 -15.81
C LEU A 293 17.94 5.97 -15.71
N GLY A 294 18.87 5.17 -15.16
CA GLY A 294 18.68 3.73 -14.98
C GLY A 294 17.46 3.37 -14.12
N LEU A 295 17.14 4.19 -13.11
CA LEU A 295 15.95 4.00 -12.29
C LEU A 295 14.65 4.31 -13.07
N ARG A 296 14.63 5.36 -13.91
CA ARG A 296 13.52 5.64 -14.84
C ARG A 296 13.36 4.52 -15.88
N ASP A 297 14.45 3.89 -16.32
CA ASP A 297 14.41 2.75 -17.24
C ASP A 297 13.87 1.48 -16.56
N LEU A 298 14.22 1.22 -15.29
CA LEU A 298 13.62 0.15 -14.48
C LEU A 298 12.11 0.35 -14.26
N GLN A 299 11.67 1.59 -13.96
CA GLN A 299 10.25 1.93 -13.88
C GLN A 299 9.53 1.69 -15.23
N ARG A 300 10.10 2.18 -16.34
CA ARG A 300 9.52 1.99 -17.69
C ARG A 300 9.44 0.50 -18.06
N ALA A 301 10.47 -0.29 -17.73
CA ALA A 301 10.49 -1.73 -17.95
C ALA A 301 9.38 -2.44 -17.16
N ARG A 302 9.17 -2.11 -15.88
CA ARG A 302 8.06 -2.63 -15.06
C ARG A 302 6.69 -2.29 -15.68
N LEU A 303 6.48 -1.04 -16.10
CA LEU A 303 5.22 -0.58 -16.71
C LEU A 303 4.94 -1.21 -18.09
N ALA A 304 5.98 -1.66 -18.80
CA ALA A 304 5.86 -2.36 -20.07
C ALA A 304 5.40 -3.82 -19.91
N LEU A 305 5.54 -4.45 -18.74
CA LEU A 305 5.21 -5.86 -18.52
C LEU A 305 3.72 -6.17 -18.71
N ARG A 306 3.43 -7.42 -19.15
CA ARG A 306 2.09 -7.91 -19.49
C ARG A 306 1.85 -9.31 -18.92
N GLY A 307 0.60 -9.76 -18.95
CA GLY A 307 0.22 -11.08 -18.45
C GLY A 307 0.49 -11.24 -16.96
N ALA A 308 1.10 -12.36 -16.56
CA ALA A 308 1.44 -12.65 -15.16
C ALA A 308 2.53 -11.73 -14.57
N GLY A 309 3.31 -11.03 -15.41
CA GLY A 309 4.30 -10.05 -14.96
C GLY A 309 3.79 -8.61 -14.91
N ALA A 310 2.53 -8.34 -15.29
CA ALA A 310 1.96 -7.00 -15.27
C ALA A 310 1.90 -6.44 -13.84
N VAL A 311 2.15 -5.12 -13.69
CA VAL A 311 2.12 -4.42 -12.40
C VAL A 311 0.79 -4.70 -11.66
N PRO A 312 0.82 -5.22 -10.43
CA PRO A 312 -0.35 -5.38 -9.57
C PRO A 312 -1.13 -4.08 -9.39
N VAL A 313 -2.44 -4.20 -9.32
CA VAL A 313 -3.34 -3.06 -9.12
C VAL A 313 -3.11 -2.39 -7.76
N LEU A 314 -2.67 -3.18 -6.77
CA LEU A 314 -2.22 -2.73 -5.45
C LEU A 314 -1.03 -1.76 -5.55
N GLU A 315 0.05 -2.15 -6.27
CA GLU A 315 1.25 -1.31 -6.49
C GLU A 315 0.90 0.02 -7.18
N LEU A 316 -0.03 0.01 -8.15
CA LEU A 316 -0.49 1.24 -8.81
C LEU A 316 -1.22 2.19 -7.85
N CYS A 317 -2.02 1.65 -6.93
CA CYS A 317 -2.66 2.44 -5.88
C CYS A 317 -1.63 3.00 -4.90
N GLU A 318 -0.63 2.20 -4.52
CA GLU A 318 0.42 2.60 -3.57
C GLU A 318 1.34 3.67 -4.17
N VAL A 319 1.70 3.57 -5.45
CA VAL A 319 2.47 4.59 -6.19
C VAL A 319 1.70 5.91 -6.26
N LEU A 320 0.45 5.90 -6.72
CA LEU A 320 -0.36 7.11 -6.84
C LEU A 320 -0.61 7.75 -5.47
N GLN A 321 -0.78 6.93 -4.43
CA GLN A 321 -0.94 7.41 -3.08
C GLN A 321 0.35 8.00 -2.50
N LEU A 322 1.50 7.34 -2.73
CA LEU A 322 2.81 7.83 -2.32
C LEU A 322 3.13 9.18 -2.97
N LEU A 323 2.90 9.32 -4.28
CA LEU A 323 3.08 10.58 -4.99
C LEU A 323 2.20 11.69 -4.40
N LEU A 324 0.94 11.40 -4.09
CA LEU A 324 0.04 12.37 -3.45
C LEU A 324 0.53 12.76 -2.05
N THR A 325 0.98 11.80 -1.23
CA THR A 325 1.56 12.02 0.10
C THR A 325 2.82 12.90 0.02
N CYS A 326 3.71 12.66 -0.94
CA CYS A 326 4.93 13.46 -1.11
C CYS A 326 4.69 14.85 -1.72
N GLY A 327 3.46 15.20 -2.12
CA GLY A 327 3.17 16.44 -2.86
C GLY A 327 3.64 16.42 -4.31
N ARG A 328 3.76 15.23 -4.91
CA ARG A 328 4.34 14.96 -6.24
C ARG A 328 3.35 14.33 -7.23
N LEU A 329 2.06 14.29 -6.90
CA LEU A 329 1.02 13.89 -7.86
C LEU A 329 0.66 15.05 -8.79
N THR A 330 1.62 15.47 -9.61
CA THR A 330 1.52 16.61 -10.54
C THR A 330 1.68 16.15 -11.99
N PRO A 331 1.25 16.94 -13.00
CA PRO A 331 1.41 16.60 -14.42
C PRO A 331 2.87 16.39 -14.87
N GLU A 332 3.82 17.02 -14.19
CA GLU A 332 5.26 16.93 -14.49
C GLU A 332 5.90 15.63 -14.02
N GLU A 333 5.24 14.86 -13.16
CA GLU A 333 5.83 13.68 -12.53
C GLU A 333 5.93 12.50 -13.54
N PRO A 334 7.12 11.91 -13.74
CA PRO A 334 7.30 10.82 -14.69
C PRO A 334 6.32 9.67 -14.53
N PHE A 335 5.73 9.26 -15.65
CA PHE A 335 4.77 8.15 -15.74
C PHE A 335 3.45 8.34 -14.97
N VAL A 336 3.14 9.54 -14.44
CA VAL A 336 1.90 9.80 -13.69
C VAL A 336 0.64 9.40 -14.47
N PHE A 337 0.60 9.76 -15.76
CA PHE A 337 -0.46 9.41 -16.70
C PHE A 337 -0.50 7.90 -17.01
N ASP A 338 0.65 7.23 -17.01
CA ASP A 338 0.73 5.78 -17.22
C ASP A 338 0.18 5.00 -16.03
N TYR A 339 0.42 5.44 -14.79
CA TYR A 339 -0.19 4.83 -13.60
C TYR A 339 -1.72 4.93 -13.66
N PHE A 340 -2.27 6.11 -13.99
CA PHE A 340 -3.73 6.27 -14.18
C PHE A 340 -4.27 5.46 -15.36
N ARG A 341 -3.55 5.41 -16.49
CA ARG A 341 -3.92 4.59 -17.66
C ARG A 341 -3.99 3.10 -17.32
N LEU A 342 -3.00 2.58 -16.60
CA LEU A 342 -2.97 1.17 -16.16
C LEU A 342 -4.06 0.87 -15.11
N ALA A 343 -4.30 1.78 -14.17
CA ALA A 343 -5.35 1.65 -13.17
C ALA A 343 -6.75 1.69 -13.82
N ALA A 344 -7.00 2.63 -14.73
CA ALA A 344 -8.26 2.75 -15.48
C ALA A 344 -8.56 1.52 -16.35
N ASN A 345 -7.53 0.93 -16.96
CA ASN A 345 -7.64 -0.34 -17.69
C ASN A 345 -7.95 -1.54 -16.79
N ASN A 346 -7.56 -1.52 -15.52
CA ASN A 346 -7.86 -2.55 -14.53
C ASN A 346 -9.13 -2.25 -13.69
N VAL A 347 -9.96 -1.25 -14.06
CA VAL A 347 -11.08 -0.78 -13.24
C VAL A 347 -12.03 -1.88 -12.76
N ASP A 348 -12.28 -2.90 -13.59
CA ASP A 348 -13.16 -4.03 -13.25
C ASP A 348 -12.60 -4.96 -12.16
N ARG A 349 -11.29 -4.93 -11.91
CA ARG A 349 -10.62 -5.69 -10.83
C ARG A 349 -10.59 -4.92 -9.51
N LEU A 350 -10.73 -3.60 -9.54
CA LEU A 350 -10.61 -2.75 -8.35
C LEU A 350 -11.72 -3.01 -7.31
N LEU A 351 -11.29 -3.15 -6.06
CA LEU A 351 -12.11 -3.15 -4.86
C LEU A 351 -12.64 -1.74 -4.54
N ARG A 352 -13.65 -1.66 -3.67
CA ARG A 352 -14.34 -0.40 -3.32
C ARG A 352 -13.40 0.65 -2.67
N GLY A 353 -12.39 0.21 -1.92
CA GLY A 353 -11.39 1.09 -1.31
C GLY A 353 -10.47 1.71 -2.37
N GLU A 354 -9.84 0.88 -3.19
CA GLU A 354 -8.95 1.30 -4.29
C GLU A 354 -9.65 2.28 -5.24
N ARG A 355 -10.92 2.02 -5.60
CA ARG A 355 -11.74 2.92 -6.43
C ARG A 355 -11.90 4.32 -5.85
N ARG A 356 -12.09 4.45 -4.52
CA ARG A 356 -12.19 5.75 -3.85
C ARG A 356 -10.86 6.48 -3.81
N LEU A 357 -9.77 5.75 -3.51
CA LEU A 357 -8.42 6.30 -3.47
C LEU A 357 -7.98 6.80 -4.85
N LEU A 358 -8.15 5.97 -5.89
CA LEU A 358 -7.85 6.33 -7.27
C LEU A 358 -8.75 7.45 -7.80
N LYS A 359 -10.02 7.51 -7.36
CA LYS A 359 -10.89 8.66 -7.63
C LYS A 359 -10.32 9.94 -7.01
N SER A 360 -10.02 9.94 -5.70
CA SER A 360 -9.47 11.11 -5.01
C SER A 360 -8.12 11.57 -5.60
N SER A 361 -7.27 10.62 -5.98
CA SER A 361 -5.99 10.89 -6.67
C SER A 361 -6.24 11.49 -8.06
N LEU A 362 -7.21 10.98 -8.81
CA LEU A 362 -7.57 11.48 -10.14
C LEU A 362 -8.20 12.88 -10.08
N GLU A 363 -9.05 13.13 -9.09
CA GLU A 363 -9.63 14.45 -8.81
C GLU A 363 -8.53 15.46 -8.45
N HIS A 364 -7.53 15.06 -7.65
CA HIS A 364 -6.36 15.90 -7.38
C HIS A 364 -5.53 16.20 -8.63
N LEU A 365 -5.19 15.20 -9.45
CA LEU A 365 -4.44 15.46 -10.69
C LEU A 365 -5.26 16.31 -11.68
N ALA A 366 -6.58 16.16 -11.71
CA ALA A 366 -7.46 16.97 -12.53
C ALA A 366 -7.48 18.45 -12.08
N THR A 367 -7.47 18.76 -10.77
CA THR A 367 -7.37 20.15 -10.32
C THR A 367 -6.00 20.77 -10.61
N GLN A 368 -4.91 20.00 -10.55
CA GLN A 368 -3.58 20.44 -11.02
C GLN A 368 -3.55 20.74 -12.53
N LEU A 369 -4.47 20.17 -13.31
CA LEU A 369 -4.69 20.46 -14.74
C LEU A 369 -5.74 21.57 -14.98
N GLY A 370 -6.11 22.35 -13.96
CA GLY A 370 -7.08 23.44 -14.06
C GLY A 370 -8.53 23.00 -14.18
N LEU A 371 -8.86 21.74 -13.86
CA LEU A 371 -10.22 21.21 -13.92
C LEU A 371 -10.91 21.34 -12.55
N GLU A 372 -11.60 22.46 -12.37
CA GLU A 372 -12.42 22.79 -11.20
C GLU A 372 -13.45 21.68 -10.85
N PRO A 373 -13.54 21.22 -9.58
CA PRO A 373 -14.49 20.19 -9.18
C PRO A 373 -15.94 20.68 -9.20
N GLY A 374 -16.83 19.97 -9.90
CA GLY A 374 -18.28 20.22 -9.87
C GLY A 374 -18.79 21.22 -10.92
N VAL A 375 -17.93 21.75 -11.80
CA VAL A 375 -18.36 22.55 -12.97
C VAL A 375 -19.29 21.73 -13.87
N SER A 376 -20.27 22.38 -14.49
CA SER A 376 -21.31 21.69 -15.24
C SER A 376 -20.81 21.12 -16.58
N TRP A 377 -21.56 20.15 -17.10
CA TRP A 377 -21.27 19.52 -18.40
C TRP A 377 -21.29 20.49 -19.58
N THR A 378 -22.03 21.60 -19.49
CA THR A 378 -22.11 22.61 -20.56
C THR A 378 -20.93 23.57 -20.55
N ASP A 379 -20.39 23.90 -19.38
CA ASP A 379 -19.30 24.89 -19.28
C ASP A 379 -17.96 24.23 -19.65
N LEU A 380 -17.77 22.98 -19.21
CA LEU A 380 -16.64 22.11 -19.58
C LEU A 380 -16.65 21.69 -21.07
N ALA A 381 -17.70 22.02 -21.84
CA ALA A 381 -17.80 21.74 -23.27
C ALA A 381 -17.27 22.88 -24.16
N GLN A 382 -17.01 24.06 -23.59
CA GLN A 382 -16.12 25.03 -24.25
C GLN A 382 -14.71 24.43 -24.34
N ALA A 383 -13.96 24.80 -25.38
CA ALA A 383 -12.85 24.00 -25.92
C ALA A 383 -11.93 23.37 -24.86
N PRO A 384 -11.60 22.07 -24.95
CA PRO A 384 -10.74 21.43 -23.96
C PRO A 384 -9.37 22.13 -23.93
N ALA A 385 -8.91 22.48 -22.74
CA ALA A 385 -7.64 23.20 -22.52
C ALA A 385 -6.39 22.45 -23.05
N PHE A 386 -6.54 21.17 -23.39
CA PHE A 386 -5.50 20.30 -23.92
C PHE A 386 -5.97 19.62 -25.22
N PRO A 387 -5.07 19.37 -26.20
CA PRO A 387 -5.42 18.65 -27.43
C PRO A 387 -6.04 17.28 -27.15
N ALA A 388 -7.05 16.87 -27.94
CA ALA A 388 -7.81 15.64 -27.68
C ALA A 388 -6.98 14.33 -27.69
N SER A 389 -5.77 14.36 -28.24
CA SER A 389 -4.81 13.25 -28.26
C SER A 389 -3.81 13.25 -27.09
N SER A 390 -3.88 14.22 -26.17
CA SER A 390 -2.92 14.40 -25.08
C SER A 390 -3.23 13.54 -23.85
N GLN A 391 -2.25 13.36 -22.96
CA GLN A 391 -2.40 12.53 -21.76
C GLN A 391 -3.21 13.26 -20.67
N GLU A 392 -3.05 14.58 -20.62
CA GLU A 392 -3.83 15.54 -19.84
C GLU A 392 -5.31 15.45 -20.23
N ALA A 393 -5.63 15.53 -21.53
CA ALA A 393 -7.00 15.38 -22.02
C ALA A 393 -7.62 14.03 -21.63
N ALA A 394 -6.84 12.94 -21.62
CA ALA A 394 -7.30 11.63 -21.17
C ALA A 394 -7.57 11.59 -19.65
N VAL A 395 -6.71 12.19 -18.81
CA VAL A 395 -6.96 12.33 -17.36
C VAL A 395 -8.20 13.20 -17.08
N CYS A 396 -8.31 14.34 -17.74
CA CYS A 396 -9.49 15.21 -17.66
C CYS A 396 -10.77 14.46 -18.05
N GLN A 397 -10.75 13.62 -19.09
CA GLN A 397 -11.89 12.77 -19.46
C GLN A 397 -12.19 11.69 -18.39
N LEU A 398 -11.18 10.99 -17.86
CA LEU A 398 -11.37 9.99 -16.80
C LEU A 398 -12.03 10.61 -15.56
N ALA A 399 -11.64 11.85 -15.20
CA ALA A 399 -12.21 12.61 -14.10
C ALA A 399 -13.66 13.04 -14.38
N ARG A 400 -13.91 13.72 -15.52
CA ARG A 400 -15.24 14.14 -15.99
C ARG A 400 -16.25 12.97 -16.04
N PHE A 401 -15.78 11.77 -16.39
CA PHE A 401 -16.61 10.56 -16.50
C PHE A 401 -16.65 9.67 -15.23
N ASP A 402 -16.13 10.15 -14.10
CA ASP A 402 -16.05 9.47 -12.80
C ASP A 402 -15.64 7.99 -12.94
N TRP A 403 -14.54 7.76 -13.68
CA TRP A 403 -14.23 6.43 -14.24
C TRP A 403 -14.16 5.33 -13.17
N PHE A 404 -13.60 5.64 -12.00
CA PHE A 404 -13.44 4.67 -10.92
C PHE A 404 -14.74 4.37 -10.13
N SER A 405 -15.76 5.23 -10.20
CA SER A 405 -17.08 4.96 -9.60
C SER A 405 -18.02 4.18 -10.52
N ARG A 406 -17.66 3.98 -11.80
CA ARG A 406 -18.43 3.16 -12.75
C ARG A 406 -18.61 1.73 -12.21
N LYS A 407 -19.84 1.21 -12.23
CA LYS A 407 -20.13 -0.17 -11.83
C LYS A 407 -19.28 -1.14 -12.65
N SER A 408 -18.79 -2.21 -12.02
CA SER A 408 -18.06 -3.25 -12.74
C SER A 408 -18.94 -3.82 -13.86
N ARG A 409 -18.34 -4.13 -15.02
CA ARG A 409 -19.01 -4.71 -16.19
C ARG A 409 -19.76 -6.00 -15.83
N ALA A 410 -19.20 -6.81 -14.92
CA ALA A 410 -19.85 -8.02 -14.41
C ALA A 410 -21.13 -7.76 -13.57
N GLN A 411 -21.33 -6.51 -13.12
CA GLN A 411 -22.51 -6.05 -12.37
C GLN A 411 -23.51 -5.28 -13.26
N ILE A 412 -23.23 -5.14 -14.56
CA ILE A 412 -24.16 -4.56 -15.54
C ILE A 412 -24.99 -5.71 -16.12
N PRO A 413 -26.32 -5.77 -15.90
CA PRO A 413 -27.15 -6.82 -16.48
C PRO A 413 -27.10 -6.76 -18.01
N TRP A 414 -26.94 -7.91 -18.66
CA TRP A 414 -26.86 -8.02 -20.12
C TRP A 414 -28.04 -7.35 -20.84
N SER A 415 -29.23 -7.39 -20.23
CA SER A 415 -30.44 -6.72 -20.73
C SER A 415 -30.33 -5.19 -20.83
N LYS A 416 -29.42 -4.55 -20.09
CA LYS A 416 -29.18 -3.09 -20.16
C LYS A 416 -28.24 -2.68 -21.30
N HIS A 417 -27.53 -3.59 -21.94
CA HIS A 417 -26.61 -3.26 -23.04
C HIS A 417 -27.28 -2.99 -24.40
N ARG A 418 -28.58 -3.28 -24.56
CA ARG A 418 -29.31 -3.04 -25.83
C ARG A 418 -29.88 -1.62 -26.02
N GLY A 419 -29.63 -0.69 -25.10
CA GLY A 419 -30.42 0.54 -24.98
C GLY A 419 -29.66 1.84 -24.70
N ARG A 420 -28.53 2.09 -25.38
CA ARG A 420 -27.93 3.43 -25.60
C ARG A 420 -26.76 3.37 -26.60
N LEU A 421 -27.11 3.22 -27.88
CA LEU A 421 -26.32 3.75 -29.00
C LEU A 421 -27.11 4.93 -29.57
N ARG A 422 -26.74 6.14 -29.13
CA ARG A 422 -27.09 7.46 -29.65
C ARG A 422 -25.97 8.39 -29.23
#